data_AF-A0A9N7R6W4-F1
#
_entry.id   AF-A0A9N7R6W4-F1
#
_cell.length_a   1.000
_cell.length_b   1.000
_cell.length_c   1.000
_cell.angle_alpha   90.00
_cell.angle_beta   90.00
_cell.angle_gamma   90.00
#
_symmetry.space_group_name_H-M   'P 1'
#
loop_
_entity.id
_entity.type
_entity.pdbx_description
1 polymer ?
#
loop_
_entity_poly.entity_id
_entity_poly.type
_entity_poly.pdbx_seq_one_letter_code
_entity_poly.pdbx_strand_id
1 'polypeptide(L)'
;MAGDEEKHVMLTDTENEGFNDEDEEDDDEEQDDHQDNIGAFENFVPSPPVPLKLQIEKDKEDESLRRWKETLLGCLESNLNDETETEVKFHSIGILSPDFSEITAPYPIPEKQSKNIFFTMNEGSEYGLKLTFSVLS
;
A
#
# COMPACT_ATOMS: atom_id res chain seq x y z
N MET A 1 29.82 44.88 43.63
CA MET A 1 30.75 45.17 42.52
C MET A 1 31.11 43.85 41.89
N ALA A 2 31.13 43.82 40.55
CA ALA A 2 31.09 42.66 39.69
C ALA A 2 32.44 41.96 39.51
N GLY A 3 32.38 40.72 38.99
CA GLY A 3 33.46 40.03 38.28
C GLY A 3 34.19 38.96 39.10
N ASP A 4 34.02 37.68 38.74
CA ASP A 4 35.06 36.96 38.01
C ASP A 4 34.57 35.56 37.56
N GLU A 5 34.88 35.28 36.30
CA GLU A 5 34.67 34.05 35.57
C GLU A 5 35.85 33.10 35.83
N GLU A 6 35.64 31.79 35.84
CA GLU A 6 36.48 30.87 35.04
C GLU A 6 35.93 29.43 35.08
N LYS A 7 35.84 28.84 33.89
CA LYS A 7 35.38 27.49 33.61
C LYS A 7 36.59 26.56 33.65
N HIS A 8 36.59 25.55 34.53
CA HIS A 8 37.60 24.50 34.51
C HIS A 8 37.02 23.22 33.88
N VAL A 9 37.57 22.87 32.71
CA VAL A 9 37.33 21.62 31.99
C VAL A 9 38.14 20.51 32.64
N MET A 10 37.55 19.34 32.87
CA MET A 10 38.27 18.07 33.01
C MET A 10 37.48 16.98 32.31
N LEU A 11 38.03 16.49 31.20
CA LEU A 11 37.67 15.23 30.55
C LEU A 11 38.37 14.09 31.30
N THR A 12 37.65 13.00 31.57
CA THR A 12 38.27 11.69 31.82
C THR A 12 37.40 10.61 31.16
N ASP A 13 37.96 9.96 30.15
CA ASP A 13 37.53 8.67 29.61
C ASP A 13 37.78 7.52 30.62
N THR A 14 37.51 6.28 30.17
CA THR A 14 37.82 4.94 30.74
C THR A 14 36.68 4.36 31.64
N GLU A 15 36.10 3.14 31.55
CA GLU A 15 36.37 1.77 30.99
C GLU A 15 35.00 1.01 30.85
N ASN A 16 34.76 0.18 29.82
CA ASN A 16 34.71 -1.32 29.77
C ASN A 16 33.74 -2.06 30.74
N GLU A 17 33.38 -3.31 30.39
CA GLU A 17 32.51 -4.32 31.05
C GLU A 17 31.04 -4.28 30.58
N GLY A 18 30.37 -5.36 30.14
CA GLY A 18 30.66 -6.78 30.10
C GLY A 18 29.47 -7.50 29.41
N PHE A 19 29.77 -8.62 28.76
CA PHE A 19 28.84 -9.50 28.05
C PHE A 19 28.01 -10.30 29.07
N ASN A 20 26.69 -10.37 28.94
CA ASN A 20 25.84 -11.34 29.62
C ASN A 20 24.76 -11.82 28.65
N ASP A 21 24.92 -13.06 28.18
CA ASP A 21 23.89 -13.88 27.57
C ASP A 21 22.90 -14.29 28.67
N GLU A 22 21.62 -13.94 28.52
CA GLU A 22 20.55 -14.60 29.24
C GLU A 22 19.50 -15.05 28.22
N ASP A 23 19.27 -16.37 28.23
CA ASP A 23 18.34 -17.12 27.42
C ASP A 23 16.90 -16.60 27.59
N GLU A 24 16.27 -16.15 26.50
CA GLU A 24 14.80 -15.99 26.44
C GLU A 24 14.23 -17.21 25.72
N GLU A 25 13.59 -18.07 26.52
CA GLU A 25 12.85 -19.27 26.12
C GLU A 25 11.58 -18.89 25.32
N ASP A 26 11.22 -19.79 24.40
CA ASP A 26 10.04 -19.81 23.53
C ASP A 26 8.73 -19.30 24.17
N ASP A 27 8.05 -18.40 23.47
CA ASP A 27 6.58 -18.40 23.41
C ASP A 27 6.17 -18.16 21.95
N ASP A 28 6.11 -19.26 21.18
CA ASP A 28 5.44 -19.34 19.88
C ASP A 28 3.92 -19.13 20.11
N GLU A 29 3.52 -17.88 20.35
CA GLU A 29 2.13 -17.47 20.17
C GLU A 29 1.88 -17.37 18.66
N GLU A 30 1.45 -18.47 18.04
CA GLU A 30 0.71 -18.43 16.78
C GLU A 30 -0.58 -17.63 17.01
N GLN A 31 -0.47 -16.30 16.96
CA GLN A 31 -1.62 -15.41 16.87
C GLN A 31 -2.28 -15.66 15.51
N ASP A 32 -3.33 -16.47 15.54
CA ASP A 32 -4.31 -16.61 14.48
C ASP A 32 -5.03 -15.26 14.28
N ASP A 33 -4.37 -14.36 13.55
CA ASP A 33 -4.77 -13.00 13.20
C ASP A 33 -5.97 -12.96 12.21
N HIS A 34 -6.79 -14.01 12.17
CA HIS A 34 -7.86 -14.16 11.20
C HIS A 34 -9.24 -13.70 11.68
N GLN A 35 -9.34 -13.00 12.82
CA GLN A 35 -10.63 -12.59 13.38
C GLN A 35 -10.96 -11.08 13.42
N ASP A 36 -10.08 -10.16 12.98
CA ASP A 36 -10.30 -8.73 13.27
C ASP A 36 -10.56 -7.77 12.08
N ASN A 37 -10.88 -8.27 10.88
CA ASN A 37 -11.19 -7.37 9.74
C ASN A 37 -12.67 -7.26 9.34
N ILE A 38 -13.58 -8.00 9.98
CA ILE A 38 -15.02 -7.93 9.62
C ILE A 38 -15.65 -6.60 10.12
N GLY A 39 -15.22 -6.08 11.28
CA GLY A 39 -15.78 -4.85 11.85
C GLY A 39 -15.31 -3.54 11.19
N ALA A 40 -14.18 -3.57 10.46
CA ALA A 40 -13.63 -2.37 9.82
C ALA A 40 -14.42 -1.96 8.56
N PHE A 41 -14.99 -2.94 7.85
CA PHE A 41 -15.73 -2.69 6.60
C PHE A 41 -17.19 -2.27 6.84
N GLU A 42 -17.84 -2.78 7.90
CA GLU A 42 -19.24 -2.45 8.21
C GLU A 42 -19.47 -0.97 8.54
N ASN A 43 -18.42 -0.26 8.97
CA ASN A 43 -18.46 1.17 9.29
C ASN A 43 -17.74 2.05 8.26
N PHE A 44 -17.30 1.49 7.14
CA PHE A 44 -16.61 2.27 6.11
C PHE A 44 -17.60 3.15 5.36
N VAL A 45 -17.42 4.47 5.48
CA VAL A 45 -18.16 5.46 4.69
C VAL A 45 -17.17 6.13 3.74
N PRO A 46 -17.32 5.97 2.41
CA PRO A 46 -16.43 6.61 1.46
C PRO A 46 -16.58 8.13 1.54
N SER A 47 -15.44 8.82 1.46
CA SER A 47 -15.43 10.28 1.34
C SER A 47 -16.18 10.73 0.08
N PRO A 48 -16.82 11.91 0.09
CA PRO A 48 -17.44 12.47 -1.11
C PRO A 48 -16.43 12.54 -2.27
N PRO A 49 -16.83 12.22 -3.51
CA PRO A 49 -15.94 12.29 -4.66
C PRO A 49 -15.55 13.74 -4.94
N VAL A 50 -14.26 13.97 -5.21
CA VAL A 50 -13.70 15.31 -5.50
C VAL A 50 -12.85 15.22 -6.77
N PRO A 51 -13.00 16.14 -7.75
CA PRO A 51 -12.16 16.13 -8.94
C PRO A 51 -10.68 16.33 -8.59
N LEU A 52 -9.79 15.60 -9.27
CA LEU A 52 -8.35 15.70 -9.03
C LEU A 52 -7.83 17.14 -9.19
N LYS A 53 -8.30 17.84 -10.23
CA LYS A 53 -7.92 19.22 -10.51
C LYS A 53 -8.24 20.16 -9.35
N LEU A 54 -9.42 20.01 -8.72
CA LEU A 54 -9.80 20.82 -7.57
C LEU A 54 -8.89 20.56 -6.38
N GLN A 55 -8.51 19.29 -6.15
CA GLN A 55 -7.57 18.97 -5.08
C GLN A 55 -6.20 19.61 -5.30
N ILE A 56 -5.68 19.60 -6.53
CA ILE A 56 -4.36 20.18 -6.83
C ILE A 56 -4.35 21.69 -6.66
N GLU A 57 -5.40 22.37 -7.15
CA GLU A 57 -5.55 23.82 -7.00
C GLU A 57 -5.58 24.24 -5.52
N LYS A 58 -6.22 23.45 -4.66
CA LYS A 58 -6.34 23.72 -3.23
C LYS A 58 -4.99 23.80 -2.51
N ASP A 59 -4.03 22.94 -2.92
CA ASP A 59 -2.75 22.78 -2.22
C ASP A 59 -1.56 23.31 -3.06
N LYS A 60 -1.83 24.15 -4.06
CA LYS A 60 -0.80 24.65 -5.01
C LYS A 60 0.30 25.48 -4.34
N GLU A 61 -0.03 26.14 -3.23
CA GLU A 61 0.91 26.98 -2.46
C GLU A 61 1.68 26.18 -1.40
N ASP A 62 1.39 24.88 -1.25
CA ASP A 62 2.07 23.99 -0.30
C ASP A 62 3.02 23.04 -1.04
N GLU A 63 4.32 23.30 -0.91
CA GLU A 63 5.39 22.53 -1.54
C GLU A 63 5.38 21.04 -1.12
N SER A 64 5.14 20.76 0.15
CA SER A 64 5.15 19.38 0.67
C SER A 64 3.97 18.59 0.12
N LEU A 65 2.77 19.17 0.11
CA LEU A 65 1.58 18.54 -0.46
C LEU A 65 1.69 18.39 -1.98
N ARG A 66 2.30 19.35 -2.67
CA ARG A 66 2.56 19.25 -4.11
C ARG A 66 3.48 18.08 -4.44
N ARG A 67 4.57 17.89 -3.69
CA ARG A 67 5.49 16.75 -3.86
C ARG A 67 4.84 15.41 -3.53
N TRP A 68 4.01 15.38 -2.48
CA TRP A 68 3.26 14.18 -2.13
C TRP A 68 2.27 13.77 -3.23
N LYS A 69 1.55 14.74 -3.81
CA LYS A 69 0.64 14.49 -4.95
C LYS A 69 1.37 14.02 -6.21
N GLU A 70 2.48 14.65 -6.54
CA GLU A 70 3.34 14.23 -7.66
C GLU A 70 3.83 12.78 -7.47
N THR A 71 4.12 12.37 -6.23
CA THR A 71 4.53 10.99 -5.92
C THR A 71 3.40 9.99 -6.14
N LEU A 72 2.17 10.33 -5.73
CA LEU A 72 1.02 9.41 -5.84
C LEU A 72 0.45 9.34 -7.26
N LEU A 73 0.38 10.47 -7.95
CA LEU A 73 -0.31 10.62 -9.22
C LEU A 73 0.65 10.68 -10.42
N GLY A 74 1.95 10.74 -10.17
CA GLY A 74 2.98 10.95 -11.20
C GLY A 74 3.13 12.42 -11.61
N CYS A 75 3.87 12.66 -12.69
CA CYS A 75 4.04 14.00 -13.23
C CYS A 75 2.74 14.44 -13.91
N LEU A 76 1.99 15.33 -13.27
CA LEU A 76 0.76 15.86 -13.82
C LEU A 76 1.04 16.89 -14.92
N GLU A 77 1.06 16.43 -16.17
CA GLU A 77 0.81 17.35 -17.27
C GLU A 77 -0.67 17.81 -17.20
N SER A 78 -0.89 19.09 -17.45
CA SER A 78 -2.07 19.90 -17.11
C SER A 78 -3.41 19.50 -17.74
N ASN A 79 -3.57 18.28 -18.25
CA ASN A 79 -4.76 17.79 -18.94
C ASN A 79 -5.73 17.07 -17.99
N LEU A 80 -5.84 17.53 -16.73
CA LEU A 80 -6.85 17.00 -15.83
C LEU A 80 -8.22 17.54 -16.16
N ASN A 81 -9.17 16.64 -16.38
CA ASN A 81 -10.57 17.00 -16.57
C ASN A 81 -11.24 17.41 -15.24
N ASP A 82 -12.36 18.13 -15.33
CA ASP A 82 -13.18 18.50 -14.16
C ASP A 82 -14.09 17.35 -13.68
N GLU A 83 -13.95 16.16 -14.26
CA GLU A 83 -14.75 14.98 -13.95
C GLU A 83 -14.37 14.33 -12.61
N THR A 84 -15.41 13.93 -11.87
CA THR A 84 -15.30 13.21 -10.59
C THR A 84 -15.31 11.70 -10.74
N GLU A 85 -15.76 11.20 -11.90
CA GLU A 85 -15.96 9.78 -12.15
C GLU A 85 -14.94 9.32 -13.19
N THR A 86 -13.96 8.55 -12.73
CA THR A 86 -12.92 7.98 -13.57
C THR A 86 -13.37 6.61 -14.05
N GLU A 87 -13.25 6.35 -15.36
CA GLU A 87 -13.64 5.05 -15.91
C GLU A 87 -12.54 4.02 -15.68
N VAL A 88 -12.91 2.84 -15.19
CA VAL A 88 -11.99 1.70 -15.04
C VAL A 88 -12.38 0.61 -16.02
N LYS A 89 -11.44 0.23 -16.88
CA LYS A 89 -11.63 -0.85 -17.85
C LYS A 89 -10.79 -2.06 -17.47
N PHE A 90 -11.47 -3.13 -17.05
CA PHE A 90 -10.83 -4.43 -16.86
C PHE A 90 -10.56 -5.10 -18.20
N HIS A 91 -9.38 -5.71 -18.32
CA HIS A 91 -8.93 -6.40 -19.53
C HIS A 91 -8.84 -7.91 -19.32
N SER A 92 -8.44 -8.34 -18.13
CA SER A 92 -8.31 -9.77 -17.82
C SER A 92 -8.30 -10.07 -16.33
N ILE A 93 -8.67 -11.31 -16.02
CA ILE A 93 -8.56 -11.92 -14.70
C ILE A 93 -7.65 -13.14 -14.87
N GLY A 94 -6.59 -13.20 -14.07
CA GLY A 94 -5.64 -14.30 -14.06
C GLY A 94 -5.56 -14.96 -12.69
N ILE A 95 -5.11 -16.22 -12.70
CA ILE A 95 -4.76 -16.99 -11.52
C ILE A 95 -3.30 -17.38 -11.60
N LEU A 96 -2.62 -17.23 -10.48
CA LEU A 96 -1.23 -17.58 -10.26
C LEU A 96 -1.22 -18.69 -9.22
N SER A 97 -0.58 -19.83 -9.49
CA SER A 97 -0.39 -20.88 -8.50
C SER A 97 1.06 -21.40 -8.56
N PRO A 98 1.61 -21.97 -7.48
CA PRO A 98 2.87 -22.71 -7.57
C PRO A 98 2.74 -23.97 -8.45
N ASP A 99 1.55 -24.60 -8.43
CA ASP A 99 1.28 -25.86 -9.12
C ASP A 99 1.20 -25.71 -10.64
N PHE A 100 0.78 -24.52 -11.09
CA PHE A 100 0.68 -24.16 -12.50
C PHE A 100 1.00 -22.68 -12.68
N SER A 101 1.76 -22.35 -13.73
CA SER A 101 2.07 -20.96 -14.09
C SER A 101 0.80 -20.10 -14.28
N GLU A 102 0.96 -18.81 -14.56
CA GLU A 102 -0.18 -17.90 -14.80
C GLU A 102 -1.17 -18.42 -15.86
N ILE A 103 -2.45 -18.53 -15.47
CA ILE A 103 -3.59 -18.76 -16.38
C ILE A 103 -4.41 -17.49 -16.42
N THR A 104 -4.63 -16.93 -17.62
CA THR A 104 -5.32 -15.63 -17.78
C THR A 104 -6.53 -15.76 -18.70
N ALA A 105 -7.67 -15.25 -18.23
CA ALA A 105 -8.92 -15.17 -18.97
C ALA A 105 -9.24 -13.71 -19.33
N PRO A 106 -9.68 -13.42 -20.57
CA PRO A 106 -10.05 -12.07 -20.95
C PRO A 106 -11.32 -11.62 -20.22
N TYR A 107 -11.40 -10.32 -19.93
CA TYR A 107 -12.58 -9.68 -19.39
C TYR A 107 -12.93 -8.43 -20.23
N PRO A 108 -14.22 -8.21 -20.58
CA PRO A 108 -15.34 -9.12 -20.38
C PRO A 108 -15.20 -10.40 -21.20
N ILE A 109 -15.74 -11.50 -20.67
CA ILE A 109 -15.70 -12.80 -21.36
C ILE A 109 -16.60 -12.73 -22.60
N PRO A 110 -16.09 -13.03 -23.81
CA PRO A 110 -16.91 -13.05 -25.02
C PRO A 110 -18.07 -14.05 -24.87
N GLU A 111 -19.28 -13.71 -25.32
CA GLU A 111 -20.47 -14.57 -25.14
C GLU A 111 -20.26 -16.01 -25.63
N LYS A 112 -19.51 -16.18 -26.72
CA LYS A 112 -19.16 -17.49 -27.30
C LYS A 112 -18.38 -18.39 -26.34
N GLN A 113 -17.73 -17.83 -25.32
CA GLN A 113 -16.88 -18.51 -24.35
C GLN A 113 -17.47 -18.47 -22.93
N SER A 114 -18.66 -17.88 -22.74
CA SER A 114 -19.29 -17.71 -21.42
C SER A 114 -19.56 -19.00 -20.65
N LYS A 115 -19.63 -20.14 -21.36
CA LYS A 115 -19.84 -21.47 -20.77
C LYS A 115 -18.54 -22.26 -20.61
N ASN A 116 -17.41 -21.69 -21.01
CA ASN A 116 -16.13 -22.38 -20.94
C ASN A 116 -15.58 -22.30 -19.51
N ILE A 117 -15.01 -23.41 -19.06
CA ILE A 117 -14.19 -23.44 -17.85
C ILE A 117 -12.83 -22.85 -18.22
N PHE A 118 -12.44 -21.76 -17.57
CA PHE A 118 -11.15 -21.09 -17.84
C PHE A 118 -9.98 -21.75 -17.11
N PHE A 119 -10.23 -22.37 -15.96
CA PHE A 119 -9.22 -23.05 -15.17
C PHE A 119 -9.87 -24.10 -14.26
N THR A 120 -9.06 -25.07 -13.84
CA THR A 120 -9.38 -26.04 -12.79
C THR A 120 -8.24 -26.03 -11.80
N MET A 121 -8.55 -26.23 -10.52
CA MET A 121 -7.56 -26.21 -9.45
C MET A 121 -7.85 -27.34 -8.47
N ASN A 122 -6.81 -27.90 -7.88
CA ASN A 122 -6.96 -28.94 -6.88
C ASN A 122 -7.44 -28.33 -5.56
N GLU A 123 -8.11 -29.15 -4.76
CA GLU A 123 -8.42 -28.78 -3.39
C GLU A 123 -7.13 -28.58 -2.59
N GLY A 124 -7.07 -27.49 -1.81
CA GLY A 124 -5.90 -27.13 -1.01
C GLY A 124 -4.77 -26.43 -1.78
N SER A 125 -4.89 -26.21 -3.10
CA SER A 125 -3.88 -25.44 -3.84
C SER A 125 -3.88 -23.97 -3.43
N GLU A 126 -2.71 -23.44 -3.12
CA GLU A 126 -2.49 -22.00 -2.96
C GLU A 126 -2.55 -21.28 -4.31
N TYR A 127 -3.17 -20.10 -4.31
CA TYR A 127 -3.27 -19.29 -5.51
C TYR A 127 -3.39 -17.80 -5.19
N GLY A 128 -2.94 -16.97 -6.14
CA GLY A 128 -3.17 -15.53 -6.19
C GLY A 128 -4.05 -15.14 -7.37
N LEU A 129 -4.81 -14.07 -7.21
CA LEU A 129 -5.57 -13.45 -8.30
C LEU A 129 -4.78 -12.29 -8.90
N LYS A 130 -4.74 -12.22 -10.23
CA LYS A 130 -4.13 -11.13 -10.99
C LYS A 130 -5.18 -10.41 -11.82
N LEU A 131 -5.53 -9.20 -11.41
CA LEU A 131 -6.43 -8.34 -12.15
C LEU A 131 -5.63 -7.39 -13.03
N THR A 132 -5.96 -7.32 -14.31
CA THR A 132 -5.36 -6.34 -15.23
C THR A 132 -6.45 -5.38 -15.69
N PHE A 133 -6.23 -4.09 -15.45
CA PHE A 133 -7.16 -3.03 -15.80
C PHE A 133 -6.42 -1.75 -16.18
N SER A 134 -7.13 -0.83 -16.82
CA SER A 134 -6.67 0.54 -17.04
C SER A 134 -7.62 1.50 -16.34
N VAL A 135 -7.04 2.55 -15.78
CA VAL A 135 -7.75 3.74 -15.31
C VAL A 135 -7.72 4.74 -16.47
N LEU A 136 -8.90 5.12 -16.94
CA LEU A 136 -9.08 6.06 -18.06
C LEU A 136 -9.36 7.44 -17.47
N SER A 137 -8.48 8.39 -17.77
CA SER A 137 -8.52 9.78 -17.30
C SER A 137 -8.83 10.75 -18.42
#